data_AF-A0A534UB22-F1
#
_entry.id   AF-A0A534UB22-F1
#
_cell.length_a   1.000
_cell.length_b   1.000
_cell.length_c   1.000
_cell.angle_alpha   90.00
_cell.angle_beta   90.00
_cell.angle_gamma   90.00
#
_symmetry.space_group_name_H-M   'P 1'
#
loop_
_entity.id
_entity.type
_entity.pdbx_description
1 polymer ?
#
loop_
_entity_poly.entity_id
_entity_poly.type
_entity_poly.pdbx_seq_one_letter_code
_entity_poly.pdbx_strand_id
1 'polypeptide(L)'
;MNAETSVQWAPALVVLGAGLIVGFALVWRLLSASRRAVKVGAAALEARDLAGKSEMLFRQLRELEDTASKRTPEQLARERYALELEAAKALLELEKKGPSVTENVASAKAKAANPEPSVATPSVATRDRTGMRGFLWGVGSAAGVLLLGFFVYQSARPREAGGSVTGNTPMASGPMASKPSGGEAADGEEAQLQAAVARNPSDVEGHLALARLYVEKQNWMGVWNETARVLERSPSNSQALGYQSLVRLAMGQTDVAVTLLTKALASDPDMIDGYAYLALAYTRMGRARDADATIAKASKRFPQRAADFQKYLTDLREKETPVAQASAAGANPNPHAGVKTPGGDKGAPAPQQTASTVRHVSGTVDVDPSLRGKLPASGVLFVFARPAGGSEGPPVAVKRLPARFPATFELSEADSMMGQPLPDQLLIEARLDEDGDPTTRPPTDPKARLDGVKVGRTDLRLVLKRP
;
A
#
# COMPACT_ATOMS: atom_id res chain seq x y z
N MET A 1 -36.87 -74.45 36.52
CA MET A 1 -35.58 -74.41 35.79
C MET A 1 -35.29 -72.94 35.51
N ASN A 2 -34.43 -72.33 36.31
CA ASN A 2 -34.04 -70.92 36.15
C ASN A 2 -32.80 -70.89 35.26
N ALA A 3 -32.90 -70.29 34.08
CA ALA A 3 -31.75 -69.99 33.25
C ALA A 3 -31.64 -68.46 33.14
N GLU A 4 -30.71 -67.88 33.89
CA GLU A 4 -30.30 -66.49 33.69
C GLU A 4 -29.47 -66.40 32.40
N THR A 5 -29.95 -65.66 31.41
CA THR A 5 -29.17 -65.31 30.21
C THR A 5 -28.57 -63.92 30.40
N SER A 6 -27.33 -63.85 30.88
CA SER A 6 -26.56 -62.60 30.94
C SER A 6 -26.20 -62.13 29.52
N VAL A 7 -26.63 -60.93 29.14
CA VAL A 7 -26.30 -60.31 27.84
C VAL A 7 -24.82 -59.96 27.80
N GLN A 8 -24.06 -60.59 26.89
CA GLN A 8 -22.62 -60.32 26.71
C GLN A 8 -22.41 -59.16 25.72
N TRP A 9 -22.02 -57.99 26.23
CA TRP A 9 -21.74 -56.78 25.45
C TRP A 9 -20.35 -56.73 24.80
N ALA A 10 -19.48 -57.68 25.15
CA ALA A 10 -18.10 -57.73 24.67
C ALA A 10 -17.97 -57.73 23.14
N PRO A 11 -18.77 -58.47 22.35
CA PRO A 11 -18.66 -58.45 20.89
C PRO A 11 -19.02 -57.08 20.29
N ALA A 12 -20.02 -56.39 20.86
CA ALA A 12 -20.46 -55.09 20.38
C ALA A 12 -19.39 -54.01 20.60
N LEU A 13 -18.70 -54.04 21.74
CA LEU A 13 -17.62 -53.10 22.04
C LEU A 13 -16.39 -53.33 21.15
N VAL A 14 -16.07 -54.57 20.81
CA VAL A 14 -14.97 -54.90 19.88
C VAL A 14 -15.25 -54.38 18.48
N VAL A 15 -16.48 -54.54 17.99
CA VAL A 15 -16.88 -54.02 16.67
C VAL A 15 -16.84 -52.49 16.62
N LEU A 16 -17.28 -51.82 17.70
CA LEU A 16 -17.25 -50.37 17.79
C LEU A 16 -15.80 -49.83 17.85
N GLY A 17 -14.92 -50.49 18.61
CA GLY A 17 -13.49 -50.17 18.64
C GLY A 17 -12.81 -50.35 17.28
N ALA A 18 -13.09 -51.46 16.59
CA ALA A 18 -12.57 -51.70 15.25
C ALA A 18 -13.07 -50.64 14.24
N GLY A 19 -14.34 -50.24 14.33
CA GLY A 19 -14.92 -49.19 13.50
C GLY A 19 -14.25 -47.83 13.69
N LEU A 20 -13.95 -47.45 14.94
CA LEU A 20 -13.26 -46.19 15.25
C LEU A 20 -11.83 -46.17 14.72
N ILE A 21 -11.09 -47.27 14.83
CA ILE A 21 -9.71 -47.37 14.34
C ILE A 21 -9.68 -47.24 12.80
N VAL A 22 -10.59 -47.92 12.10
CA VAL A 22 -10.70 -47.83 10.64
C VAL A 22 -11.13 -46.42 10.21
N GLY A 23 -12.09 -45.82 10.92
CA GLY A 23 -12.53 -44.44 10.67
C GLY A 23 -11.38 -43.43 10.85
N PHE A 24 -10.62 -43.57 11.93
CA PHE A 24 -9.46 -42.73 12.20
C PHE A 24 -8.36 -42.91 11.15
N ALA A 25 -8.06 -44.15 10.75
CA ALA A 25 -7.09 -44.43 9.69
C ALA A 25 -7.49 -43.83 8.34
N LEU A 26 -8.80 -43.85 8.01
CA LEU A 26 -9.32 -43.25 6.78
C LEU A 26 -9.20 -41.72 6.79
N VAL A 27 -9.58 -41.07 7.89
CA VAL A 27 -9.47 -39.62 8.09
C VAL A 27 -8.00 -39.18 8.06
N TRP A 28 -7.13 -39.92 8.74
CA TRP A 28 -5.69 -39.68 8.72
C TRP A 28 -5.09 -39.80 7.31
N ARG A 29 -5.53 -40.80 6.54
CA ARG A 29 -5.10 -40.99 5.15
C ARG A 29 -5.58 -39.85 4.24
N LEU A 30 -6.80 -39.35 4.44
CA LEU A 30 -7.34 -38.21 3.69
C LEU A 30 -6.61 -36.90 4.02
N LEU A 31 -6.33 -36.65 5.30
CA LEU A 31 -5.61 -35.46 5.77
C LEU A 31 -4.12 -35.48 5.38
N SER A 32 -3.48 -36.65 5.31
CA SER A 32 -2.09 -36.77 4.85
C SER A 32 -1.97 -36.66 3.33
N ALA A 33 -2.95 -37.15 2.58
CA ALA A 33 -3.00 -36.98 1.12
C ALA A 33 -3.16 -35.50 0.72
N SER A 34 -4.00 -34.72 1.44
CA SER A 34 -4.19 -33.30 1.15
C SER A 34 -2.92 -32.47 1.40
N ARG A 35 -2.18 -32.74 2.49
CA ARG A 35 -0.89 -32.06 2.77
C ARG A 35 0.16 -32.33 1.69
N ARG A 36 0.19 -33.54 1.14
CA ARG A 36 1.12 -33.90 0.05
C ARG A 36 0.77 -33.19 -1.26
N ALA A 37 -0.53 -33.09 -1.58
CA ALA A 37 -1.01 -32.37 -2.76
C ALA A 37 -0.69 -30.86 -2.70
N VAL A 38 -0.84 -30.23 -1.54
CA VAL A 38 -0.49 -28.82 -1.33
C VAL A 38 1.01 -28.57 -1.55
N LYS A 39 1.89 -29.47 -1.06
CA LYS A 39 3.34 -29.32 -1.21
C LYS A 39 3.82 -29.45 -2.67
N VAL A 40 3.21 -30.36 -3.45
CA VAL A 40 3.49 -30.51 -4.88
C VAL A 40 2.97 -29.30 -5.68
N GLY A 41 1.80 -28.76 -5.30
CA GLY A 41 1.25 -27.54 -5.90
C GLY A 41 2.13 -26.31 -5.67
N ALA A 42 2.68 -26.14 -4.47
CA ALA A 42 3.56 -25.02 -4.14
C ALA A 42 4.87 -25.06 -4.96
N ALA A 43 5.51 -26.23 -5.07
CA ALA A 43 6.73 -26.38 -5.87
C ALA A 43 6.49 -26.13 -7.36
N ALA A 44 5.34 -26.57 -7.89
CA ALA A 44 4.95 -26.32 -9.27
C ALA A 44 4.63 -24.84 -9.55
N LEU A 45 4.08 -24.12 -8.56
CA LEU A 45 3.83 -22.69 -8.64
C LEU A 45 5.15 -21.90 -8.65
N GLU A 46 6.06 -22.20 -7.74
CA GLU A 46 7.38 -21.55 -7.68
C GLU A 46 8.19 -21.73 -8.97
N ALA A 47 8.13 -22.92 -9.60
CA ALA A 47 8.79 -23.16 -10.87
C ALA A 47 8.19 -22.32 -12.02
N ARG A 48 6.87 -22.09 -12.01
CA ARG A 48 6.18 -21.21 -12.98
C ARG A 48 6.54 -19.75 -12.76
N ASP A 49 6.64 -19.31 -11.51
CA ASP A 49 7.02 -17.95 -11.17
C ASP A 49 8.47 -17.66 -11.58
N LEU A 50 9.39 -18.61 -11.36
CA LEU A 50 10.78 -18.51 -11.82
C LEU A 50 10.88 -18.47 -13.35
N ALA A 51 10.06 -19.26 -14.06
CA ALA A 51 9.98 -19.22 -15.53
C ALA A 51 9.47 -17.87 -16.03
N GLY A 52 8.45 -17.31 -15.38
CA GLY A 52 7.94 -15.96 -15.67
C GLY A 52 8.99 -14.88 -15.43
N LYS A 53 9.78 -15.00 -14.35
CA LYS A 53 10.88 -14.09 -14.05
C LYS A 53 11.98 -14.15 -15.11
N SER A 54 12.38 -15.35 -15.56
CA SER A 54 13.38 -15.48 -16.63
C SER A 54 12.92 -14.84 -17.93
N GLU A 55 11.66 -15.04 -18.33
CA GLU A 55 11.09 -14.45 -19.54
C GLU A 55 11.06 -12.91 -19.47
N MET A 56 10.73 -12.36 -18.30
CA MET A 56 10.74 -10.92 -18.07
C MET A 56 12.16 -10.33 -18.19
N LEU A 57 13.16 -10.98 -17.59
CA LEU A 57 14.56 -10.56 -17.66
C LEU A 57 15.09 -10.57 -19.10
N PHE A 58 14.71 -11.58 -19.91
CA PHE A 58 15.06 -11.61 -21.33
C PHE A 58 14.45 -10.45 -22.13
N ARG A 59 13.21 -10.06 -21.82
CA ARG A 59 12.57 -8.90 -22.46
C ARG A 59 13.29 -7.60 -22.09
N GLN A 60 13.69 -7.43 -20.83
CA GLN A 60 14.47 -6.27 -20.40
C GLN A 60 15.83 -6.21 -21.09
N LEU A 61 16.50 -7.36 -21.27
CA LEU A 61 17.75 -7.43 -22.02
C LEU A 61 17.56 -6.96 -23.46
N ARG A 62 16.47 -7.39 -24.11
CA ARG A 62 16.14 -6.98 -25.50
C ARG A 62 15.81 -5.49 -25.59
N GLU A 63 15.02 -4.96 -24.67
CA GLU A 63 14.68 -3.53 -24.61
C GLU A 63 15.93 -2.67 -24.37
N LEU A 64 16.88 -3.16 -23.55
CA LEU A 64 18.15 -2.50 -23.32
C LEU A 64 19.01 -2.44 -24.60
N GLU A 65 19.00 -3.50 -25.41
CA GLU A 65 19.64 -3.52 -26.73
C GLU A 65 18.93 -2.56 -27.71
N ASP A 66 17.60 -2.52 -27.74
CA ASP A 66 16.82 -1.62 -28.61
C ASP A 66 17.05 -0.14 -28.27
N THR A 67 17.32 0.15 -26.99
CA THR A 67 17.60 1.51 -26.49
C THR A 67 19.09 1.79 -26.31
N ALA A 68 19.96 0.94 -26.85
CA ALA A 68 21.42 1.05 -26.74
C ALA A 68 21.97 2.39 -27.23
N SER A 69 21.40 2.93 -28.31
CA SER A 69 21.82 4.20 -28.93
C SER A 69 21.63 5.43 -28.03
N LYS A 70 20.84 5.32 -26.96
CA LYS A 70 20.55 6.41 -26.01
C LYS A 70 21.48 6.41 -24.79
N ARG A 71 22.41 5.46 -24.68
CA ARG A 71 23.28 5.27 -23.51
C ARG A 71 24.75 5.37 -23.89
N THR A 72 25.60 5.68 -22.91
CA THR A 72 27.05 5.57 -23.09
C THR A 72 27.46 4.09 -23.10
N PRO A 73 28.56 3.72 -23.79
CA PRO A 73 29.03 2.33 -23.86
C PRO A 73 29.30 1.69 -22.50
N GLU A 74 29.82 2.47 -21.55
CA GLU A 74 30.08 2.00 -20.19
C GLU A 74 28.81 1.75 -19.39
N GLN A 75 27.80 2.61 -19.52
CA GLN A 75 26.51 2.42 -18.86
C GLN A 75 25.77 1.19 -19.41
N LEU A 76 25.77 1.03 -20.73
CA LEU A 76 25.18 -0.14 -21.39
C LEU A 76 25.84 -1.43 -20.91
N ALA A 77 27.18 -1.48 -20.87
CA ALA A 77 27.91 -2.67 -20.44
C ALA A 77 27.58 -3.07 -18.98
N ARG A 78 27.45 -2.09 -18.07
CA ARG A 78 27.10 -2.35 -16.67
C ARG A 78 25.66 -2.86 -16.52
N GLU A 79 24.71 -2.20 -17.16
CA GLU A 79 23.29 -2.58 -17.09
C GLU A 79 23.05 -3.95 -17.75
N ARG A 80 23.67 -4.21 -18.92
CA ARG A 80 23.61 -5.50 -19.59
C ARG A 80 24.17 -6.62 -18.72
N TYR A 81 25.36 -6.42 -18.14
CA TYR A 81 25.99 -7.41 -17.27
C TYR A 81 25.13 -7.74 -16.04
N ALA A 82 24.51 -6.74 -15.42
CA ALA A 82 23.61 -6.94 -14.29
C ALA A 82 22.40 -7.81 -14.67
N LEU A 83 21.73 -7.49 -15.78
CA LEU A 83 20.58 -8.25 -16.27
C LEU A 83 20.96 -9.68 -16.70
N GLU A 84 22.10 -9.86 -17.36
CA GLU A 84 22.60 -11.19 -17.75
C GLU A 84 22.89 -12.07 -16.52
N LEU A 85 23.48 -11.49 -15.49
CA LEU A 85 23.79 -12.18 -14.24
C LEU A 85 22.51 -12.58 -13.48
N GLU A 86 21.50 -11.71 -13.45
CA GLU A 86 20.19 -12.05 -12.87
C GLU A 86 19.46 -13.13 -13.66
N ALA A 87 19.49 -13.06 -14.99
CA ALA A 87 18.91 -14.08 -15.85
C ALA A 87 19.58 -15.44 -15.63
N ALA A 88 20.91 -15.47 -15.56
CA ALA A 88 21.68 -16.67 -15.27
C ALA A 88 21.32 -17.28 -13.90
N LYS A 89 21.17 -16.45 -12.86
CA LYS A 89 20.73 -16.91 -11.53
C LYS A 89 19.33 -17.51 -11.55
N ALA A 90 18.37 -16.84 -12.23
CA ALA A 90 17.00 -17.33 -12.32
C ALA A 90 16.92 -18.68 -13.05
N LEU A 91 17.69 -18.85 -14.13
CA LEU A 91 17.77 -20.12 -14.86
C LEU A 91 18.42 -21.22 -14.03
N LEU A 92 19.49 -20.91 -13.29
CA LEU A 92 20.17 -21.86 -12.42
C LEU A 92 19.29 -22.29 -11.23
N GLU A 93 18.45 -21.40 -10.70
CA GLU A 93 17.45 -21.77 -9.69
C GLU A 93 16.32 -22.62 -10.27
N LEU A 94 15.88 -22.32 -11.49
CA LEU A 94 14.90 -23.11 -12.22
C LEU A 94 15.43 -24.52 -12.52
N GLU A 95 16.69 -24.65 -12.88
CA GLU A 95 17.39 -25.92 -13.06
C GLU A 95 17.55 -26.66 -11.73
N LYS A 96 17.99 -26.00 -10.66
CA LYS A 96 18.09 -26.62 -9.32
C LYS A 96 16.74 -27.12 -8.78
N LYS A 97 15.64 -26.45 -9.15
CA LYS A 97 14.28 -26.85 -8.80
C LYS A 97 13.65 -27.82 -9.82
N GLY A 98 14.34 -28.15 -10.92
CA GLY A 98 13.95 -29.16 -11.91
C GLY A 98 14.86 -30.40 -11.86
N PRO A 99 14.30 -31.60 -11.63
CA PRO A 99 13.74 -32.34 -12.76
C PRO A 99 12.41 -33.00 -12.36
N SER A 100 11.30 -32.29 -12.54
CA SER A 100 9.96 -32.89 -12.48
C SER A 100 8.96 -32.28 -13.46
N VAL A 101 9.43 -31.37 -14.33
CA VAL A 101 8.59 -30.73 -15.36
C VAL A 101 9.09 -31.04 -16.77
N THR A 102 10.40 -31.31 -16.95
CA THR A 102 10.95 -31.75 -18.24
C THR A 102 10.51 -33.17 -18.63
N GLU A 103 10.16 -34.03 -17.67
CA GLU A 103 9.58 -35.36 -17.95
C GLU A 103 8.16 -35.26 -18.53
N ASN A 104 7.35 -34.28 -18.14
CA ASN A 104 5.98 -34.15 -18.65
C ASN A 104 5.90 -33.43 -20.01
N VAL A 105 6.88 -32.60 -20.37
CA VAL A 105 6.96 -32.00 -21.70
C VAL A 105 7.59 -32.97 -22.71
N ALA A 106 8.60 -33.77 -22.30
CA ALA A 106 9.14 -34.84 -23.14
C ALA A 106 8.11 -35.98 -23.35
N SER A 107 7.32 -36.32 -22.33
CA SER A 107 6.25 -37.33 -22.45
C SER A 107 5.04 -36.84 -23.27
N ALA A 108 4.76 -35.54 -23.28
CA ALA A 108 3.74 -34.94 -24.15
C ALA A 108 4.21 -34.85 -25.61
N LYS A 109 5.50 -34.60 -25.85
CA LYS A 109 6.08 -34.51 -27.21
C LYS A 109 6.38 -35.89 -27.82
N ALA A 110 6.69 -36.89 -26.99
CA ALA A 110 6.86 -38.28 -27.45
C ALA A 110 5.53 -38.97 -27.80
N LYS A 111 4.39 -38.49 -27.27
CA LYS A 111 3.06 -39.05 -27.57
C LYS A 111 2.39 -38.45 -28.82
N ALA A 112 3.01 -37.46 -29.45
CA ALA A 112 2.52 -36.79 -30.65
C ALA A 112 3.28 -37.19 -31.94
N ALA A 113 4.20 -38.16 -31.87
CA ALA A 113 5.17 -38.43 -32.93
C ALA A 113 5.07 -39.81 -33.62
N ASN A 114 4.00 -40.59 -33.43
CA ASN A 114 3.78 -41.80 -34.23
C ASN A 114 2.31 -41.95 -34.64
N PRO A 115 1.98 -41.74 -35.92
CA PRO A 115 0.76 -42.27 -36.52
C PRO A 115 1.06 -43.67 -37.05
N GLU A 116 0.32 -44.69 -36.61
CA GLU A 116 -0.31 -45.72 -37.47
C GLU A 116 -0.92 -46.89 -36.66
N PRO A 117 -1.91 -47.61 -37.24
CA PRO A 117 -3.06 -48.13 -36.52
C PRO A 117 -2.91 -49.61 -36.15
N SER A 118 -3.50 -50.01 -35.02
CA SER A 118 -3.75 -51.42 -34.76
C SER A 118 -5.06 -51.62 -34.00
N VAL A 119 -5.80 -52.61 -34.46
CA VAL A 119 -7.20 -52.93 -34.20
C VAL A 119 -7.32 -54.00 -33.11
N ALA A 120 -8.46 -54.00 -32.40
CA ALA A 120 -9.03 -55.04 -31.52
C ALA A 120 -8.50 -55.05 -30.06
N THR A 121 -9.29 -55.10 -28.98
CA THR A 121 -10.67 -55.56 -28.68
C THR A 121 -11.23 -54.79 -27.46
N PRO A 122 -12.56 -54.82 -27.17
CA PRO A 122 -13.14 -54.05 -26.06
C PRO A 122 -12.96 -54.79 -24.72
N SER A 123 -12.11 -54.26 -23.83
CA SER A 123 -12.10 -54.70 -22.43
C SER A 123 -13.20 -53.99 -21.67
N VAL A 124 -14.08 -54.77 -21.05
CA VAL A 124 -15.18 -54.42 -20.14
C VAL A 124 -14.90 -53.15 -19.33
N ALA A 125 -15.76 -52.15 -19.53
CA ALA A 125 -15.74 -50.90 -18.77
C ALA A 125 -15.99 -51.18 -17.28
N THR A 126 -14.93 -51.14 -16.48
CA THR A 126 -15.04 -50.84 -15.06
C THR A 126 -15.59 -49.42 -14.93
N ARG A 127 -16.89 -49.31 -14.62
CA ARG A 127 -17.55 -48.03 -14.30
C ARG A 127 -16.72 -47.27 -13.28
N ASP A 128 -16.11 -46.19 -13.75
CA ASP A 128 -15.33 -45.28 -12.96
C ASP A 128 -16.27 -44.54 -11.99
N ARG A 129 -16.32 -45.01 -10.74
CA ARG A 129 -17.13 -44.44 -9.63
C ARG A 129 -16.74 -42.99 -9.30
N THR A 130 -15.69 -42.46 -9.93
CA THR A 130 -15.15 -41.12 -9.73
C THR A 130 -15.96 -40.05 -10.48
N GLY A 131 -16.39 -40.33 -11.72
CA GLY A 131 -17.20 -39.39 -12.52
C GLY A 131 -18.61 -39.16 -11.95
N MET A 132 -19.21 -40.21 -11.40
CA MET A 132 -20.56 -40.15 -10.84
C MET A 132 -20.63 -39.32 -9.54
N ARG A 133 -19.53 -39.31 -8.76
CA ARG A 133 -19.40 -38.47 -7.56
C ARG A 133 -19.25 -36.99 -7.91
N GLY A 134 -18.50 -36.67 -8.98
CA GLY A 134 -18.39 -35.29 -9.49
C GLY A 134 -19.71 -34.76 -10.05
N PHE A 135 -20.46 -35.60 -10.77
CA PHE A 135 -21.77 -35.25 -11.30
C PHE A 135 -22.80 -34.99 -10.18
N LEU A 136 -22.85 -35.85 -9.15
CA LEU A 136 -23.74 -35.65 -8.00
C LEU A 136 -23.41 -34.39 -7.20
N TRP A 137 -22.14 -34.05 -7.06
CA TRP A 137 -21.72 -32.80 -6.39
C TRP A 137 -22.10 -31.57 -7.22
N GLY A 138 -21.91 -31.62 -8.55
CA GLY A 138 -22.30 -30.53 -9.46
C GLY A 138 -23.81 -30.27 -9.46
N VAL A 139 -24.62 -31.33 -9.54
CA VAL A 139 -26.10 -31.22 -9.50
C VAL A 139 -26.59 -30.71 -8.15
N GLY A 140 -26.01 -31.19 -7.04
CA GLY A 140 -26.35 -30.70 -5.70
C GLY A 140 -26.00 -29.21 -5.50
N SER A 141 -24.86 -28.78 -6.02
CA SER A 141 -24.42 -27.37 -5.94
C SER A 141 -25.33 -26.45 -6.75
N ALA A 142 -25.68 -26.85 -7.98
CA ALA A 142 -26.60 -26.10 -8.82
C ALA A 142 -28.00 -25.99 -8.20
N ALA A 143 -28.51 -27.09 -7.62
CA ALA A 143 -29.77 -27.07 -6.90
C ALA A 143 -29.73 -26.16 -5.68
N GLY A 144 -28.63 -26.12 -4.93
CA GLY A 144 -28.43 -25.23 -3.79
C GLY A 144 -28.43 -23.75 -4.19
N VAL A 145 -27.75 -23.38 -5.28
CA VAL A 145 -27.73 -22.00 -5.80
C VAL A 145 -29.11 -21.58 -6.31
N LEU A 146 -29.84 -22.47 -6.98
CA LEU A 146 -31.20 -22.20 -7.43
C LEU A 146 -32.17 -22.05 -6.26
N LEU A 147 -32.07 -22.89 -5.22
CA LEU A 147 -32.86 -22.76 -4.00
C LEU A 147 -32.54 -21.46 -3.25
N LEU A 148 -31.27 -21.08 -3.18
CA LEU A 148 -30.85 -19.81 -2.57
C LEU A 148 -31.40 -18.62 -3.36
N GLY A 149 -31.29 -18.63 -4.69
CA GLY A 149 -31.85 -17.59 -5.55
C GLY A 149 -33.37 -17.49 -5.43
N PHE A 150 -34.06 -18.63 -5.35
CA PHE A 150 -35.51 -18.70 -5.14
C PHE A 150 -35.91 -18.15 -3.76
N PHE A 151 -35.16 -18.49 -2.72
CA PHE A 151 -35.42 -17.98 -1.36
C PHE A 151 -35.15 -16.47 -1.26
N VAL A 152 -34.05 -15.99 -1.87
CA VAL A 152 -33.75 -14.56 -1.97
C VAL A 152 -34.84 -13.82 -2.72
N TYR A 153 -35.32 -14.37 -3.85
CA TYR A 153 -36.41 -13.78 -4.62
C TYR A 153 -37.72 -13.72 -3.83
N GLN A 154 -38.08 -14.77 -3.08
CA GLN A 154 -39.26 -14.74 -2.21
C GLN A 154 -39.12 -13.77 -1.03
N SER A 155 -37.89 -13.58 -0.52
CA SER A 155 -37.61 -12.67 0.59
C SER A 155 -37.46 -11.20 0.17
N ALA A 156 -37.34 -10.93 -1.13
CA ALA A 156 -37.18 -9.58 -1.65
C ALA A 156 -38.52 -8.85 -1.67
N ARG A 157 -38.71 -7.89 -0.76
CA ARG A 157 -39.82 -6.94 -0.81
C ARG A 157 -39.50 -5.79 -1.77
N PRO A 158 -40.47 -5.25 -2.52
CA PRO A 158 -40.26 -4.05 -3.34
C PRO A 158 -39.84 -2.87 -2.45
N ARG A 159 -38.84 -2.10 -2.92
CA ARG A 159 -38.28 -0.94 -2.20
C ARG A 159 -39.33 0.17 -2.11
N GLU A 160 -39.53 0.70 -0.91
CA GLU A 160 -40.19 1.99 -0.76
C GLU A 160 -39.21 3.12 -1.11
N ALA A 161 -39.70 4.15 -1.79
CA ALA A 161 -38.89 5.28 -2.24
C ALA A 161 -38.34 6.05 -1.03
N GLY A 162 -37.01 6.05 -0.87
CA GLY A 162 -36.30 6.82 0.17
C GLY A 162 -35.49 6.02 1.21
N GLY A 163 -35.37 4.69 1.10
CA GLY A 163 -34.58 3.89 2.06
C GLY A 163 -33.06 3.88 1.78
N SER A 164 -32.25 4.18 2.79
CA SER A 164 -30.77 4.13 2.71
C SER A 164 -30.22 2.69 2.76
N VAL A 165 -29.06 2.45 2.14
CA VAL A 165 -28.43 1.12 1.92
C VAL A 165 -27.86 0.49 3.20
N THR A 166 -27.68 1.26 4.27
CA THR A 166 -27.19 0.78 5.56
C THR A 166 -28.38 0.61 6.52
N GLY A 167 -28.65 -0.63 6.93
CA GLY A 167 -29.76 -0.96 7.83
C GLY A 167 -29.85 -0.02 9.04
N ASN A 168 -31.08 0.33 9.43
CA ASN A 168 -31.45 1.27 10.49
C ASN A 168 -30.51 1.25 11.70
N THR A 169 -29.57 2.19 11.75
CA THR A 169 -29.01 2.68 13.02
C THR A 169 -29.78 3.93 13.41
N PRO A 170 -30.35 4.02 14.62
CA PRO A 170 -31.03 5.22 15.07
C PRO A 170 -29.96 6.31 15.28
N MET A 171 -29.88 7.23 14.33
CA MET A 171 -29.06 8.44 14.49
C MET A 171 -29.75 9.35 15.50
N ALA A 172 -29.11 9.52 16.66
CA ALA A 172 -29.44 10.54 17.62
C ALA A 172 -29.32 11.92 16.94
N SER A 173 -30.43 12.62 16.87
CA SER A 173 -30.56 13.98 16.36
C SER A 173 -29.89 14.97 17.32
N GLY A 174 -28.85 15.65 16.81
CA GLY A 174 -28.30 16.89 17.38
C GLY A 174 -28.33 17.99 16.31
N PRO A 175 -28.66 19.24 16.64
CA PRO A 175 -29.06 20.24 15.65
C PRO A 175 -27.85 20.99 15.10
N MET A 176 -27.62 20.94 13.80
CA MET A 176 -26.87 21.97 13.09
C MET A 176 -27.59 22.29 11.78
N ALA A 177 -28.20 23.45 11.78
CA ALA A 177 -28.82 24.07 10.64
C ALA A 177 -27.74 24.53 9.64
N SER A 178 -27.75 23.94 8.45
CA SER A 178 -27.45 24.66 7.22
C SER A 178 -28.14 23.97 6.06
N LYS A 179 -29.18 24.64 5.57
CA LYS A 179 -30.05 24.32 4.44
C LYS A 179 -29.22 24.07 3.15
N PRO A 180 -29.30 22.91 2.47
CA PRO A 180 -28.83 22.80 1.10
C PRO A 180 -30.00 23.15 0.16
N SER A 181 -30.02 24.40 -0.29
CA SER A 181 -30.83 24.82 -1.43
C SER A 181 -30.04 24.51 -2.70
N GLY A 182 -30.08 23.26 -3.19
CA GLY A 182 -29.41 22.90 -4.44
C GLY A 182 -29.41 21.41 -4.86
N GLY A 183 -29.86 20.49 -4.00
CA GLY A 183 -29.73 19.03 -4.25
C GLY A 183 -30.41 18.53 -5.53
N GLU A 184 -31.65 18.95 -5.82
CA GLU A 184 -32.40 18.39 -6.95
C GLU A 184 -31.85 18.81 -8.33
N ALA A 185 -31.26 20.00 -8.45
CA ALA A 185 -30.66 20.46 -9.70
C ALA A 185 -29.26 19.87 -9.92
N ALA A 186 -28.45 19.76 -8.87
CA ALA A 186 -27.10 19.21 -8.93
C ALA A 186 -27.07 17.70 -9.18
N ASP A 187 -28.14 16.99 -8.83
CA ASP A 187 -28.28 15.55 -9.11
C ASP A 187 -28.75 15.31 -10.55
N GLY A 188 -29.57 16.21 -11.11
CA GLY A 188 -29.97 16.20 -12.52
C GLY A 188 -28.82 16.53 -13.48
N GLU A 189 -27.97 17.51 -13.12
CA GLU A 189 -26.78 17.88 -13.90
C GLU A 189 -25.71 16.78 -13.90
N GLU A 190 -25.46 16.15 -12.74
CA GLU A 190 -24.54 15.02 -12.65
C GLU A 190 -24.95 13.87 -13.59
N ALA A 191 -26.23 13.49 -13.56
CA ALA A 191 -26.75 12.41 -14.39
C ALA A 191 -26.60 12.70 -15.89
N GLN A 192 -26.80 13.96 -16.31
CA GLN A 192 -26.63 14.37 -17.70
C GLN A 192 -25.16 14.30 -18.13
N LEU A 193 -24.25 14.79 -17.30
CA LEU A 193 -22.81 14.74 -17.57
C LEU A 193 -22.29 13.29 -17.59
N GLN A 194 -22.75 12.44 -16.67
CA GLN A 194 -22.43 11.01 -16.66
C GLN A 194 -22.93 10.31 -17.93
N ALA A 195 -24.15 10.60 -18.37
CA ALA A 195 -24.67 10.08 -19.63
C ALA A 195 -23.91 10.60 -20.86
N ALA A 196 -23.40 11.83 -20.82
CA ALA A 196 -22.57 12.40 -21.88
C ALA A 196 -21.22 11.66 -21.99
N VAL A 197 -20.49 11.51 -20.88
CA VAL A 197 -19.20 10.80 -20.88
C VAL A 197 -19.36 9.29 -21.11
N ALA A 198 -20.50 8.70 -20.75
CA ALA A 198 -20.80 7.31 -21.08
C ALA A 198 -21.01 7.10 -22.59
N ARG A 199 -21.63 8.07 -23.28
CA ARG A 199 -21.78 8.07 -24.74
C ARG A 199 -20.46 8.36 -25.45
N ASN A 200 -19.61 9.21 -24.87
CA ASN A 200 -18.28 9.49 -25.38
C ASN A 200 -17.21 9.41 -24.26
N PRO A 201 -16.63 8.22 -24.02
CA PRO A 201 -15.60 8.01 -22.98
C PRO A 201 -14.26 8.71 -23.24
N SER A 202 -14.16 9.48 -24.32
CA SER A 202 -12.97 10.27 -24.67
C SER A 202 -13.21 11.77 -24.58
N ASP A 203 -14.41 12.18 -24.18
CA ASP A 203 -14.78 13.58 -24.05
C ASP A 203 -14.06 14.26 -22.88
N VAL A 204 -12.98 14.96 -23.18
CA VAL A 204 -12.16 15.68 -22.19
C VAL A 204 -13.00 16.74 -21.45
N GLU A 205 -13.82 17.51 -22.17
CA GLU A 205 -14.64 18.57 -21.57
C GLU A 205 -15.72 17.98 -20.65
N GLY A 206 -16.36 16.88 -21.07
CA GLY A 206 -17.32 16.16 -20.23
C GLY A 206 -16.72 15.65 -18.92
N HIS A 207 -15.51 15.06 -18.99
CA HIS A 207 -14.78 14.62 -17.78
C HIS A 207 -14.35 15.80 -16.89
N LEU A 208 -13.93 16.93 -17.47
CA LEU A 208 -13.59 18.14 -16.71
C LEU A 208 -14.82 18.79 -16.05
N ALA A 209 -15.98 18.78 -16.72
CA ALA A 209 -17.23 19.25 -16.15
C ALA A 209 -17.68 18.39 -14.97
N LEU A 210 -17.58 17.05 -15.07
CA LEU A 210 -17.82 16.15 -13.93
C LEU A 210 -16.84 16.39 -12.79
N ALA A 211 -15.55 16.57 -13.10
CA ALA A 211 -14.54 16.88 -12.09
C ALA A 211 -14.88 18.18 -11.35
N ARG A 212 -15.32 19.23 -12.06
CA ARG A 212 -15.76 20.50 -11.45
C ARG A 212 -16.94 20.29 -10.51
N LEU A 213 -17.98 19.59 -10.97
CA LEU A 213 -19.14 19.27 -10.15
C LEU A 213 -18.74 18.46 -8.90
N TYR A 214 -17.79 17.53 -9.04
CA TYR A 214 -17.26 16.77 -7.92
C TYR A 214 -16.41 17.61 -6.96
N VAL A 215 -15.71 18.65 -7.41
CA VAL A 215 -15.06 19.62 -6.52
C VAL A 215 -16.12 20.35 -5.67
N GLU A 216 -17.22 20.78 -6.28
CA GLU A 216 -18.31 21.48 -5.58
C GLU A 216 -19.00 20.57 -4.56
N LYS A 217 -19.22 19.29 -4.90
CA LYS A 217 -19.73 18.27 -3.99
C LYS A 217 -18.69 17.76 -2.97
N GLN A 218 -17.46 18.27 -2.99
CA GLN A 218 -16.31 17.80 -2.20
C GLN A 218 -16.02 16.29 -2.35
N ASN A 219 -16.44 15.70 -3.47
CA ASN A 219 -16.17 14.31 -3.81
C ASN A 219 -14.76 14.19 -4.42
N TRP A 220 -13.73 14.30 -3.58
CA TRP A 220 -12.33 14.27 -4.01
C TRP A 220 -11.94 13.03 -4.81
N MET A 221 -12.60 11.90 -4.52
CA MET A 221 -12.38 10.65 -5.25
C MET A 221 -12.98 10.71 -6.66
N GLY A 222 -14.18 11.27 -6.81
CA GLY A 222 -14.76 11.59 -8.13
C GLY A 222 -13.85 12.50 -8.94
N VAL A 223 -13.36 13.60 -8.33
CA VAL A 223 -12.41 14.52 -8.97
C VAL A 223 -11.18 13.78 -9.48
N TRP A 224 -10.56 12.95 -8.62
CA TRP A 224 -9.37 12.19 -8.98
C TRP A 224 -9.61 11.25 -10.18
N ASN A 225 -10.71 10.50 -10.18
CA ASN A 225 -11.02 9.57 -11.26
C ASN A 225 -11.24 10.28 -12.60
N GLU A 226 -12.06 11.32 -12.62
CA GLU A 226 -12.40 12.00 -13.87
C GLU A 226 -11.19 12.77 -14.43
N THR A 227 -10.41 13.42 -13.56
CA THR A 227 -9.17 14.09 -14.00
C THR A 227 -8.09 13.10 -14.44
N ALA A 228 -8.00 11.91 -13.85
CA ALA A 228 -7.05 10.89 -14.29
C ALA A 228 -7.33 10.45 -15.74
N ARG A 229 -8.60 10.25 -16.11
CA ARG A 229 -8.99 9.93 -17.50
C ARG A 229 -8.58 11.03 -18.47
N VAL A 230 -8.69 12.29 -18.06
CA VAL A 230 -8.25 13.43 -18.89
C VAL A 230 -6.73 13.40 -19.05
N LEU A 231 -5.98 13.20 -17.98
CA LEU A 231 -4.51 13.22 -18.00
C LEU A 231 -3.89 12.02 -18.71
N GLU A 232 -4.56 10.87 -18.77
CA GLU A 232 -4.15 9.74 -19.60
C GLU A 232 -4.06 10.11 -21.08
N ARG A 233 -4.95 10.99 -21.54
CA ARG A 233 -5.02 11.44 -22.95
C ARG A 233 -4.22 12.71 -23.18
N SER A 234 -4.31 13.64 -22.23
CA SER A 234 -3.73 14.97 -22.29
C SER A 234 -2.93 15.23 -21.01
N PRO A 235 -1.69 14.72 -20.89
CA PRO A 235 -0.89 14.81 -19.66
C PRO A 235 -0.58 16.23 -19.19
N SER A 236 -0.69 17.22 -20.10
CA SER A 236 -0.46 18.64 -19.85
C SER A 236 -1.76 19.45 -19.80
N ASN A 237 -2.93 18.83 -19.66
CA ASN A 237 -4.19 19.57 -19.52
C ASN A 237 -4.17 20.37 -18.20
N SER A 238 -4.17 21.70 -18.32
CA SER A 238 -4.02 22.62 -17.19
C SER A 238 -5.14 22.49 -16.17
N GLN A 239 -6.39 22.39 -16.62
CA GLN A 239 -7.55 22.25 -15.75
C GLN A 239 -7.55 20.93 -14.96
N ALA A 240 -7.25 19.81 -15.61
CA ALA A 240 -7.14 18.52 -14.93
C ALA A 240 -6.00 18.50 -13.90
N LEU A 241 -4.83 19.06 -14.23
CA LEU A 241 -3.72 19.22 -13.28
C LEU A 241 -4.12 20.13 -12.10
N GLY A 242 -4.85 21.22 -12.37
CA GLY A 242 -5.38 22.11 -11.34
C GLY A 242 -6.37 21.43 -10.40
N TYR A 243 -7.34 20.69 -10.92
CA TYR A 243 -8.28 19.93 -10.10
C TYR A 243 -7.61 18.79 -9.32
N GLN A 244 -6.64 18.07 -9.90
CA GLN A 244 -5.84 17.10 -9.13
C GLN A 244 -5.03 17.76 -8.03
N SER A 245 -4.53 18.98 -8.24
CA SER A 245 -3.84 19.72 -7.19
C SER A 245 -4.75 20.01 -5.99
N LEU A 246 -6.05 20.29 -6.22
CA LEU A 246 -7.02 20.46 -5.14
C LEU A 246 -7.21 19.16 -4.35
N VAL A 247 -7.27 18.02 -5.04
CA VAL A 247 -7.30 16.70 -4.38
C VAL A 247 -6.07 16.51 -3.51
N ARG A 248 -4.88 16.88 -4.02
CA ARG A 248 -3.62 16.82 -3.24
C ARG A 248 -3.62 17.76 -2.05
N LEU A 249 -4.16 18.98 -2.19
CA LEU A 249 -4.33 19.92 -1.09
C LEU A 249 -5.29 19.40 -0.02
N ALA A 250 -6.38 18.76 -0.42
CA ALA A 250 -7.33 18.13 0.50
C ALA A 250 -6.70 16.96 1.26
N MET A 251 -5.76 16.23 0.64
CA MET A 251 -4.98 15.16 1.26
C MET A 251 -3.77 15.66 2.09
N GLY A 252 -3.57 16.97 2.22
CA GLY A 252 -2.40 17.54 2.91
C GLY A 252 -1.08 17.44 2.14
N GLN A 253 -1.10 16.97 0.89
CA GLN A 253 0.07 16.79 0.02
C GLN A 253 0.40 18.10 -0.72
N THR A 254 0.66 19.16 0.04
CA THR A 254 0.78 20.53 -0.48
C THR A 254 1.97 20.70 -1.45
N ASP A 255 3.10 20.04 -1.21
CA ASP A 255 4.26 20.07 -2.11
C ASP A 255 3.95 19.49 -3.50
N VAL A 256 3.17 18.40 -3.53
CA VAL A 256 2.73 17.76 -4.78
C VAL A 256 1.75 18.68 -5.51
N ALA A 257 0.84 19.33 -4.79
CA ALA A 257 -0.08 20.29 -5.37
C ALA A 257 0.65 21.46 -6.04
N VAL A 258 1.67 22.04 -5.37
CA VAL A 258 2.51 23.10 -5.95
C VAL A 258 3.17 22.63 -7.25
N THR A 259 3.68 21.40 -7.28
CA THR A 259 4.30 20.83 -8.48
C THR A 259 3.31 20.71 -9.64
N LEU A 260 2.10 20.21 -9.38
CA LEU A 260 1.03 20.08 -10.38
C LEU A 260 0.57 21.45 -10.91
N LEU A 261 0.39 22.42 -10.02
CA LEU A 261 -0.03 23.78 -10.36
C LEU A 261 1.04 24.53 -11.15
N THR A 262 2.31 24.33 -10.81
CA THR A 262 3.42 24.91 -11.58
C THR A 262 3.44 24.35 -13.01
N LYS A 263 3.20 23.04 -13.17
CA LYS A 263 3.05 22.43 -14.50
C LYS A 263 1.83 22.96 -15.25
N ALA A 264 0.68 23.08 -14.57
CA ALA A 264 -0.55 23.59 -15.16
C ALA A 264 -0.38 25.03 -15.69
N LEU A 265 0.24 25.91 -14.90
CA LEU A 265 0.52 27.30 -15.29
C LEU A 265 1.63 27.42 -16.33
N ALA A 266 2.53 26.44 -16.43
CA ALA A 266 3.50 26.38 -17.52
C ALA A 266 2.85 26.00 -18.85
N SER A 267 1.85 25.10 -18.84
CA SER A 267 1.07 24.74 -20.04
C SER A 267 0.05 25.80 -20.43
N ASP A 268 -0.57 26.45 -19.45
CA ASP A 268 -1.62 27.44 -19.64
C ASP A 268 -1.44 28.60 -18.63
N PRO A 269 -0.69 29.63 -19.02
CA PRO A 269 -0.49 30.81 -18.18
C PRO A 269 -1.76 31.65 -17.96
N ASP A 270 -2.85 31.36 -18.69
CA ASP A 270 -4.12 32.08 -18.62
C ASP A 270 -5.15 31.40 -17.71
N MET A 271 -4.78 30.26 -17.11
CA MET A 271 -5.59 29.58 -16.09
C MET A 271 -5.64 30.39 -14.78
N ILE A 272 -6.66 31.23 -14.64
CA ILE A 272 -6.87 32.09 -13.46
C ILE A 272 -6.90 31.27 -12.16
N ASP A 273 -7.66 30.17 -12.14
CA ASP A 273 -7.79 29.30 -10.97
C ASP A 273 -6.45 28.69 -10.54
N GLY A 274 -5.53 28.47 -11.49
CA GLY A 274 -4.19 27.95 -11.21
C GLY A 274 -3.38 28.89 -10.29
N TYR A 275 -3.47 30.21 -10.48
CA TYR A 275 -2.81 31.17 -9.59
C TYR A 275 -3.46 31.21 -8.21
N ALA A 276 -4.80 31.12 -8.15
CA ALA A 276 -5.52 31.09 -6.88
C ALA A 276 -5.16 29.84 -6.06
N TYR A 277 -5.20 28.66 -6.69
CA TYR A 277 -4.84 27.40 -6.03
C TYR A 277 -3.37 27.36 -5.61
N LEU A 278 -2.46 27.96 -6.40
CA LEU A 278 -1.04 28.04 -6.05
C LEU A 278 -0.79 28.98 -4.88
N ALA A 279 -1.50 30.12 -4.82
CA ALA A 279 -1.45 31.02 -3.68
C ALA A 279 -2.01 30.36 -2.40
N LEU A 280 -3.10 29.59 -2.51
CA LEU A 280 -3.63 28.76 -1.41
C LEU A 280 -2.59 27.73 -0.93
N ALA A 281 -1.96 27.00 -1.86
CA ALA A 281 -0.94 26.02 -1.53
C ALA A 281 0.23 26.66 -0.77
N TYR A 282 0.77 27.78 -1.26
CA TYR A 282 1.86 28.48 -0.56
C TYR A 282 1.43 29.05 0.80
N THR A 283 0.19 29.52 0.92
CA THR A 283 -0.34 30.02 2.20
C THR A 283 -0.40 28.90 3.24
N ARG A 284 -0.88 27.70 2.86
CA ARG A 284 -0.89 26.50 3.73
C ARG A 284 0.49 26.03 4.17
N MET A 285 1.51 26.25 3.33
CA MET A 285 2.90 25.96 3.68
C MET A 285 3.55 27.03 4.58
N GLY A 286 2.84 28.12 4.91
CA GLY A 286 3.43 29.28 5.60
C GLY A 286 4.38 30.10 4.71
N ARG A 287 4.43 29.82 3.41
CA ARG A 287 5.30 30.49 2.43
C ARG A 287 4.65 31.79 1.91
N ALA A 288 4.39 32.72 2.83
CA ALA A 288 3.64 33.95 2.54
C ALA A 288 4.24 34.78 1.38
N ARG A 289 5.58 34.87 1.29
CA ARG A 289 6.28 35.58 0.21
C ARG A 289 6.02 34.97 -1.17
N ASP A 290 5.93 33.64 -1.25
CA ASP A 290 5.67 32.95 -2.52
C ASP A 290 4.21 33.10 -2.93
N ALA A 291 3.29 33.13 -1.97
CA ALA A 291 1.89 33.47 -2.21
C ALA A 291 1.74 34.91 -2.76
N ASP A 292 2.42 35.89 -2.13
CA ASP A 292 2.47 37.28 -2.62
C ASP A 292 3.01 37.36 -4.05
N ALA A 293 4.14 36.70 -4.30
CA ALA A 293 4.77 36.70 -5.62
C ALA A 293 3.87 36.07 -6.69
N THR A 294 3.15 35.01 -6.34
CA THR A 294 2.19 34.33 -7.23
C THR A 294 1.02 35.25 -7.57
N ILE A 295 0.44 35.90 -6.57
CA ILE A 295 -0.67 36.84 -6.76
C ILE A 295 -0.22 38.09 -7.51
N ALA A 296 0.99 38.62 -7.26
CA ALA A 296 1.54 39.72 -8.03
C ALA A 296 1.74 39.37 -9.51
N LYS A 297 2.17 38.13 -9.82
CA LYS A 297 2.22 37.63 -11.20
C LYS A 297 0.81 37.58 -11.82
N ALA A 298 -0.17 37.05 -11.09
CA ALA A 298 -1.55 36.99 -11.53
C ALA A 298 -2.16 38.38 -11.79
N SER A 299 -1.94 39.34 -10.88
CA SER A 299 -2.40 40.72 -11.03
C SER A 299 -1.77 41.43 -12.24
N LYS A 300 -0.50 41.12 -12.56
CA LYS A 300 0.15 41.64 -13.78
C LYS A 300 -0.44 41.04 -15.05
N ARG A 301 -0.76 39.73 -15.03
CA ARG A 301 -1.34 39.02 -16.19
C ARG A 301 -2.79 39.39 -16.43
N PHE A 302 -3.57 39.58 -15.36
CA PHE A 302 -4.98 39.97 -15.42
C PHE A 302 -5.23 41.27 -14.63
N PRO A 303 -4.86 42.43 -15.18
CA PRO A 303 -5.00 43.71 -14.48
C PRO A 303 -6.43 44.01 -14.01
N GLN A 304 -7.43 43.55 -14.76
CA GLN A 304 -8.86 43.74 -14.42
C GLN A 304 -9.28 42.98 -13.16
N ARG A 305 -8.59 41.88 -12.82
CA ARG A 305 -8.86 41.05 -11.63
C ARG A 305 -7.84 41.27 -10.52
N ALA A 306 -6.95 42.26 -10.65
CA ALA A 306 -5.90 42.50 -9.67
C ALA A 306 -6.47 42.70 -8.25
N ALA A 307 -7.58 43.44 -8.12
CA ALA A 307 -8.27 43.65 -6.85
C ALA A 307 -8.83 42.34 -6.27
N ASP A 308 -9.45 41.49 -7.11
CA ASP A 308 -9.99 40.19 -6.70
C ASP A 308 -8.89 39.28 -6.14
N PHE A 309 -7.73 39.23 -6.81
CA PHE A 309 -6.62 38.40 -6.35
C PHE A 309 -6.04 38.87 -5.02
N GLN A 310 -5.93 40.20 -4.81
CA GLN A 310 -5.46 40.75 -3.55
C GLN A 310 -6.44 40.49 -2.41
N LYS A 311 -7.75 40.64 -2.69
CA LYS A 311 -8.80 40.28 -1.74
C LYS A 311 -8.74 38.79 -1.41
N TYR A 312 -8.64 37.94 -2.41
CA TYR A 312 -8.52 36.49 -2.22
C TYR A 312 -7.32 36.11 -1.36
N LEU A 313 -6.14 36.70 -1.59
CA LEU A 313 -4.97 36.46 -0.75
C LEU A 313 -5.16 36.91 0.70
N THR A 314 -5.87 38.02 0.91
CA THR A 314 -6.21 38.52 2.25
C THR A 314 -7.15 37.54 2.96
N ASP A 315 -8.24 37.13 2.31
CA ASP A 315 -9.19 36.14 2.83
C ASP A 315 -8.49 34.80 3.14
N LEU A 316 -7.56 34.37 2.27
CA LEU A 316 -6.77 33.16 2.49
C LEU A 316 -5.94 33.25 3.75
N ARG A 317 -5.27 34.39 3.98
CA ARG A 317 -4.44 34.59 5.18
C ARG A 317 -5.27 34.55 6.45
N GLU A 318 -6.46 35.14 6.43
CA GLU A 318 -7.37 35.14 7.59
C GLU A 318 -7.98 33.75 7.87
N LYS A 319 -8.31 32.99 6.82
CA LYS A 319 -8.90 31.65 6.95
C LYS A 319 -7.87 30.58 7.29
N GLU A 320 -6.72 30.66 6.65
CA GLU A 320 -5.64 29.69 6.79
C GLU A 320 -4.65 30.10 7.88
N THR A 321 -4.84 31.25 8.58
CA THR A 321 -4.05 31.58 9.77
C THR A 321 -4.21 30.45 10.78
N PRO A 322 -3.15 29.66 11.01
CA PRO A 322 -3.06 28.94 12.25
C PRO A 322 -2.79 30.01 13.31
N VAL A 323 -3.15 29.75 14.57
CA VAL A 323 -2.73 30.53 15.75
C VAL A 323 -1.17 30.67 15.87
N ALA A 324 -0.42 30.15 14.89
CA ALA A 324 1.01 30.27 14.71
C ALA A 324 1.53 31.68 14.34
N GLN A 325 0.69 32.66 13.98
CA GLN A 325 1.16 34.06 13.86
C GLN A 325 1.48 34.74 15.20
N ALA A 326 1.17 34.12 16.35
CA ALA A 326 1.78 34.45 17.64
C ALA A 326 3.29 34.09 17.72
N SER A 327 3.82 33.34 16.75
CA SER A 327 5.23 32.91 16.72
C SER A 327 6.11 33.75 15.78
N ALA A 328 5.51 34.66 15.00
CA ALA A 328 6.22 35.49 14.01
C ALA A 328 6.35 36.97 14.42
N ALA A 329 5.71 37.39 15.52
CA ALA A 329 5.79 38.75 16.08
C ALA A 329 6.45 38.82 17.47
N GLY A 330 7.17 37.76 17.87
CA GLY A 330 8.07 37.77 19.01
C GLY A 330 9.49 37.59 18.52
N ALA A 331 10.20 38.69 18.29
CA ALA A 331 11.66 38.67 18.32
C ALA A 331 12.10 38.25 19.73
N ASN A 332 12.19 36.94 19.98
CA ASN A 332 12.88 36.43 21.15
C ASN A 332 14.39 36.49 20.85
N PRO A 333 15.16 37.31 21.59
CA PRO A 333 16.59 37.44 21.38
C PRO A 333 17.24 36.09 21.66
N ASN A 334 18.20 35.75 20.80
CA ASN A 334 19.08 34.60 20.89
C ASN A 334 19.51 34.32 22.35
N PRO A 335 19.01 33.25 23.02
CA PRO A 335 19.29 33.02 24.44
C PRO A 335 20.71 32.46 24.70
N HIS A 336 21.57 32.42 23.68
CA HIS A 336 22.97 32.01 23.79
C HIS A 336 23.97 33.15 23.54
N ALA A 337 23.51 34.39 23.39
CA ALA A 337 24.37 35.56 23.31
C ALA A 337 24.81 36.01 24.72
N GLY A 338 25.66 35.18 25.34
CA GLY A 338 26.35 35.50 26.59
C GLY A 338 25.89 34.63 27.76
N VAL A 339 26.70 33.63 28.10
CA VAL A 339 27.24 33.35 29.44
C VAL A 339 27.98 32.01 29.41
N LYS A 340 29.15 31.99 30.05
CA LYS A 340 30.16 30.93 30.11
C LYS A 340 29.65 29.67 30.81
N THR A 341 30.20 28.51 30.41
CA THR A 341 30.12 27.22 31.10
C THR A 341 30.49 27.33 32.60
N PRO A 342 29.75 26.65 33.48
CA PRO A 342 30.46 25.78 34.42
C PRO A 342 29.69 24.48 34.78
N GLY A 343 30.45 23.39 34.91
CA GLY A 343 30.04 22.23 35.70
C GLY A 343 30.13 22.53 37.20
N GLY A 344 29.48 21.69 38.01
CA GLY A 344 29.62 21.70 39.47
C GLY A 344 28.34 21.31 40.21
N ASP A 345 28.18 20.00 40.42
CA ASP A 345 27.71 19.31 41.63
C ASP A 345 26.72 19.96 42.63
N LYS A 346 25.73 19.12 42.97
CA LYS A 346 24.98 18.94 44.24
C LYS A 346 23.74 19.80 44.53
N GLY A 347 22.60 19.11 44.67
CA GLY A 347 21.52 19.46 45.60
C GLY A 347 20.10 19.37 45.01
N ALA A 348 19.34 18.36 45.43
CA ALA A 348 17.92 18.01 45.13
C ALA A 348 16.88 19.16 45.31
N PRO A 349 15.56 18.99 44.98
CA PRO A 349 14.84 17.84 44.42
C PRO A 349 14.04 18.16 43.12
N ALA A 350 13.55 17.09 42.47
CA ALA A 350 12.81 17.11 41.22
C ALA A 350 11.54 18.00 41.24
N PRO A 351 11.33 18.88 40.24
CA PRO A 351 10.00 19.34 39.89
C PRO A 351 9.29 18.18 39.18
N GLN A 352 8.19 17.72 39.76
CA GLN A 352 7.24 16.83 39.11
C GLN A 352 6.87 17.41 37.75
N GLN A 353 7.36 16.75 36.69
CA GLN A 353 6.90 16.99 35.33
C GLN A 353 5.42 16.67 35.28
N THR A 354 4.63 17.71 35.07
CA THR A 354 3.29 17.61 34.52
C THR A 354 3.42 16.90 33.17
N ALA A 355 2.90 15.67 33.13
CA ALA A 355 2.92 14.79 31.98
C ALA A 355 2.27 15.48 30.77
N SER A 356 3.10 16.00 29.88
CA SER A 356 2.77 16.12 28.47
C SER A 356 3.11 14.77 27.87
N THR A 357 2.10 14.04 27.38
CA THR A 357 2.26 12.71 26.80
C THR A 357 3.00 12.79 25.46
N VAL A 358 4.31 13.05 25.48
CA VAL A 358 5.18 12.96 24.31
C VAL A 358 5.34 11.49 23.97
N ARG A 359 4.60 11.03 22.96
CA ARG A 359 4.68 9.66 22.42
C ARG A 359 5.98 9.51 21.62
N HIS A 360 7.06 9.16 22.31
CA HIS A 360 8.38 8.93 21.71
C HIS A 360 9.02 7.67 22.25
N VAL A 361 10.00 7.15 21.53
CA VAL A 361 10.81 5.98 21.90
C VAL A 361 12.26 6.28 21.57
N SER A 362 13.19 5.97 22.46
CA SER A 362 14.62 6.22 22.22
C SER A 362 15.50 5.07 22.72
N GLY A 363 16.74 5.07 22.25
CA GLY A 363 17.74 4.08 22.65
C GLY A 363 19.02 4.16 21.85
N THR A 364 19.80 3.09 21.93
CA THR A 364 21.10 2.95 21.29
C THR A 364 21.13 1.75 20.35
N VAL A 365 21.63 1.97 19.13
CA VAL A 365 22.01 0.91 18.20
C VAL A 365 23.52 0.73 18.28
N ASP A 366 23.97 -0.48 18.54
CA ASP A 366 25.37 -0.88 18.46
C ASP A 366 25.52 -1.95 17.37
N VAL A 367 26.76 -2.25 16.99
CA VAL A 367 27.10 -3.32 16.05
C VAL A 367 27.77 -4.45 16.80
N ASP A 368 27.58 -5.67 16.29
CA ASP A 368 28.31 -6.82 16.79
C ASP A 368 29.82 -6.56 16.75
N PRO A 369 30.58 -6.92 17.81
CA PRO A 369 32.04 -6.71 17.86
C PRO A 369 32.78 -7.28 16.64
N SER A 370 32.27 -8.34 16.00
CA SER A 370 32.85 -8.95 14.80
C SER A 370 32.79 -8.08 13.54
N LEU A 371 31.91 -7.07 13.52
CA LEU A 371 31.72 -6.12 12.42
C LEU A 371 32.48 -4.80 12.64
N ARG A 372 32.97 -4.53 13.86
CA ARG A 372 33.70 -3.31 14.17
C ARG A 372 34.98 -3.22 13.33
N GLY A 373 35.15 -2.10 12.62
CA GLY A 373 36.29 -1.86 11.72
C GLY A 373 36.14 -2.41 10.29
N LYS A 374 35.06 -3.14 9.98
CA LYS A 374 34.76 -3.66 8.62
C LYS A 374 33.62 -2.90 7.94
N LEU A 375 33.06 -1.88 8.59
CA LEU A 375 31.94 -1.11 8.10
C LEU A 375 32.42 0.09 7.27
N PRO A 376 31.79 0.37 6.12
CA PRO A 376 32.13 1.53 5.30
C PRO A 376 31.76 2.84 6.01
N ALA A 377 32.61 3.85 5.87
CA ALA A 377 32.38 5.18 6.47
C ALA A 377 31.17 5.93 5.85
N SER A 378 30.75 5.52 4.65
CA SER A 378 29.62 6.08 3.90
C SER A 378 28.29 5.35 4.14
N GLY A 379 28.26 4.33 5.01
CA GLY A 379 27.03 3.60 5.30
C GLY A 379 25.98 4.46 6.01
N VAL A 380 24.71 4.08 5.86
CA VAL A 380 23.57 4.77 6.45
C VAL A 380 22.79 3.83 7.34
N LEU A 381 22.54 4.24 8.59
CA LEU A 381 21.72 3.49 9.53
C LEU A 381 20.26 3.96 9.42
N PHE A 382 19.36 3.03 9.13
CA PHE A 382 17.93 3.25 9.15
C PHE A 382 17.30 2.58 10.37
N VAL A 383 16.53 3.34 11.14
CA VAL A 383 15.73 2.82 12.27
C VAL A 383 14.26 3.01 11.92
N PHE A 384 13.52 1.91 11.86
CA PHE A 384 12.12 1.82 11.51
C PHE A 384 11.28 1.51 12.74
N ALA A 385 10.12 2.15 12.83
CA ALA A 385 9.06 1.77 13.76
C ALA A 385 7.84 1.25 12.98
N ARG A 386 7.32 0.09 13.38
CA ARG A 386 6.13 -0.55 12.83
C ARG A 386 5.15 -0.89 13.95
N PRO A 387 3.86 -1.12 13.66
CA PRO A 387 2.92 -1.67 14.65
C PRO A 387 3.35 -3.09 15.06
N ALA A 388 3.22 -3.43 16.34
CA ALA A 388 3.50 -4.78 16.82
C ALA A 388 2.67 -5.84 16.07
N GLY A 389 3.31 -6.96 15.70
CA GLY A 389 2.69 -8.03 14.91
C GLY A 389 2.66 -7.82 13.38
N GLY A 390 3.05 -6.64 12.87
CA GLY A 390 3.18 -6.37 11.44
C GLY A 390 4.59 -6.63 10.91
N SER A 391 4.84 -7.79 10.28
CA SER A 391 6.11 -8.07 9.57
C SER A 391 6.15 -7.51 8.15
N GLU A 392 5.00 -7.15 7.58
CA GLU A 392 4.86 -6.64 6.21
C GLU A 392 3.98 -5.39 6.19
N GLY A 393 4.42 -4.37 5.47
CA GLY A 393 3.75 -3.07 5.37
C GLY A 393 4.70 -1.88 5.48
N PRO A 394 4.24 -0.67 5.11
CA PRO A 394 5.03 0.55 5.24
C PRO A 394 5.28 0.88 6.72
N PRO A 395 6.49 1.32 7.09
CA PRO A 395 6.80 1.72 8.46
C PRO A 395 6.04 2.99 8.86
N VAL A 396 5.68 3.09 10.14
CA VAL A 396 4.98 4.26 10.71
C VAL A 396 5.93 5.43 10.83
N ALA A 397 7.15 5.19 11.33
CA ALA A 397 8.20 6.19 11.44
C ALA A 397 9.55 5.63 10.99
N VAL A 398 10.38 6.49 10.40
CA VAL A 398 11.72 6.11 9.92
C VAL A 398 12.71 7.21 10.24
N LYS A 399 13.83 6.84 10.85
CA LYS A 399 14.95 7.73 11.13
C LYS A 399 16.20 7.29 10.41
N ARG A 400 16.86 8.25 9.77
CA ARG A 400 18.13 8.06 9.06
C ARG A 400 19.26 8.66 9.89
N LEU A 401 20.26 7.85 10.19
CA LEU A 401 21.43 8.21 11.00
C LEU A 401 22.72 7.84 10.26
N PRO A 402 23.84 8.55 10.50
CA PRO A 402 25.15 8.12 9.99
C PRO A 402 25.56 6.78 10.62
N ALA A 403 26.29 5.93 9.89
CA ALA A 403 26.83 4.65 10.37
C ALA A 403 27.97 4.80 11.40
N ARG A 404 27.72 5.50 12.51
CA ARG A 404 28.67 5.70 13.62
C ARG A 404 28.13 5.04 14.87
N PHE A 405 28.88 4.07 15.39
CA PHE A 405 28.43 3.24 16.52
C PHE A 405 29.24 3.51 17.78
N PRO A 406 28.60 3.54 18.97
CA PRO A 406 27.16 3.38 19.19
C PRO A 406 26.35 4.60 18.69
N ALA A 407 25.23 4.34 18.01
CA ALA A 407 24.34 5.36 17.47
C ALA A 407 23.14 5.55 18.40
N THR A 408 22.91 6.78 18.88
CA THR A 408 21.70 7.13 19.62
C THR A 408 20.57 7.47 18.65
N PHE A 409 19.38 6.94 18.89
CA PHE A 409 18.19 7.27 18.12
C PHE A 409 17.02 7.65 19.03
N GLU A 410 16.15 8.48 18.48
CA GLU A 410 14.88 8.88 19.08
C GLU A 410 13.85 8.89 17.96
N LEU A 411 12.73 8.20 18.14
CA LEU A 411 11.62 8.12 17.21
C LEU A 411 10.40 8.75 17.88
N SER A 412 9.85 9.75 17.23
CA SER A 412 8.71 10.53 17.70
C SER A 412 7.67 10.65 16.59
N GLU A 413 6.55 11.33 16.88
CA GLU A 413 5.55 11.69 15.87
C GLU A 413 6.15 12.53 14.73
N ALA A 414 7.22 13.29 14.98
CA ALA A 414 7.91 14.07 13.95
C ALA A 414 8.69 13.20 12.95
N ASP A 415 9.02 11.96 13.31
CA ASP A 415 9.69 11.00 12.43
C ASP A 415 8.68 10.10 11.67
N SER A 416 7.36 10.36 11.84
CA SER A 416 6.26 9.63 11.20
C SER A 416 6.07 10.06 9.75
N MET A 417 6.12 9.10 8.80
CA MET A 417 6.01 9.38 7.36
C MET A 417 4.65 9.96 6.93
N MET A 418 3.62 9.76 7.76
CA MET A 418 2.24 10.23 7.53
C MET A 418 1.76 11.18 8.65
N GLY A 419 2.67 11.65 9.52
CA GLY A 419 2.32 12.47 10.68
C GLY A 419 1.34 11.81 11.66
N GLN A 420 1.24 10.47 11.62
CA GLN A 420 0.36 9.70 12.49
C GLN A 420 1.03 9.48 13.86
N PRO A 421 0.24 9.47 14.95
CA PRO A 421 0.76 9.19 16.29
C PRO A 421 1.33 7.77 16.36
N LEU A 422 2.40 7.59 17.15
CA LEU A 422 2.98 6.26 17.34
C LEU A 422 1.98 5.33 18.07
N PRO A 423 1.69 4.13 17.54
CA PRO A 423 0.80 3.16 18.20
C PRO A 423 1.42 2.63 19.50
N ASP A 424 0.60 2.29 20.49
CA ASP A 424 1.04 1.96 21.86
C ASP A 424 2.04 0.80 21.96
N GLN A 425 2.02 -0.12 21.00
CA GLN A 425 3.01 -1.20 20.85
C GLN A 425 3.68 -1.16 19.48
N LEU A 426 5.00 -1.16 19.51
CA LEU A 426 5.87 -0.97 18.37
C LEU A 426 6.80 -2.16 18.19
N LEU A 427 7.08 -2.42 16.91
CA LEU A 427 8.20 -3.20 16.45
C LEU A 427 9.28 -2.22 15.97
N ILE A 428 10.46 -2.28 16.58
CA ILE A 428 11.61 -1.47 16.18
C ILE A 428 12.58 -2.34 15.38
N GLU A 429 12.94 -1.90 14.18
CA GLU A 429 13.89 -2.57 13.30
C GLU A 429 14.99 -1.58 12.92
N ALA A 430 16.25 -1.98 13.10
CA ALA A 430 17.40 -1.20 12.64
C ALA A 430 18.10 -1.98 11.53
N ARG A 431 18.43 -1.30 10.43
CA ARG A 431 19.19 -1.86 9.32
C ARG A 431 20.31 -0.90 8.93
N LEU A 432 21.50 -1.46 8.76
CA LEU A 432 22.64 -0.74 8.23
C LEU A 432 22.74 -0.99 6.73
N ASP A 433 22.58 0.07 5.95
CA ASP A 433 22.87 0.07 4.53
C ASP A 433 24.36 0.39 4.32
N GLU A 434 25.09 -0.55 3.73
CA GLU A 434 26.53 -0.45 3.49
C GLU A 434 26.85 0.27 2.16
N ASP A 435 25.93 0.29 1.18
CA ASP A 435 26.17 0.82 -0.16
C ASP A 435 25.71 2.29 -0.34
N GLY A 436 24.91 2.79 0.61
CA GLY A 436 24.46 4.18 0.66
C GLY A 436 23.28 4.48 -0.26
N ASP A 437 22.72 3.46 -0.92
CA ASP A 437 21.48 3.53 -1.67
C ASP A 437 20.29 3.04 -0.79
N PRO A 438 19.41 3.95 -0.33
CA PRO A 438 18.25 3.58 0.50
C PRO A 438 17.24 2.66 -0.20
N THR A 439 17.35 2.47 -1.52
CA THR A 439 16.44 1.65 -2.32
C THR A 439 16.91 0.21 -2.47
N THR A 440 18.22 -0.05 -2.34
CA THR A 440 18.76 -1.40 -2.35
C THR A 440 18.45 -2.06 -1.01
N ARG A 441 18.03 -3.33 -1.06
CA ARG A 441 17.75 -4.14 0.14
C ARG A 441 18.54 -5.45 0.15
N PRO A 442 19.88 -5.41 0.08
CA PRO A 442 20.67 -6.62 0.06
C PRO A 442 20.40 -7.46 1.33
N PRO A 443 20.18 -8.78 1.17
CA PRO A 443 19.86 -9.65 2.29
C PRO A 443 21.03 -9.84 3.26
N THR A 444 22.24 -9.40 2.89
CA THR A 444 23.48 -9.48 3.67
C THR A 444 23.63 -8.35 4.70
N ASP A 445 22.76 -7.34 4.65
CA ASP A 445 22.89 -6.16 5.50
C ASP A 445 22.70 -6.48 6.98
N PRO A 446 23.58 -5.95 7.85
CA PRO A 446 23.40 -6.07 9.29
C PRO A 446 22.05 -5.49 9.73
N LYS A 447 21.28 -6.29 10.47
CA LYS A 447 19.96 -5.90 10.99
C LYS A 447 19.77 -6.30 12.44
N ALA A 448 18.87 -5.60 13.11
CA ALA A 448 18.44 -5.88 14.47
C ALA A 448 16.93 -5.62 14.57
N ARG A 449 16.24 -6.44 15.35
CA ARG A 449 14.78 -6.36 15.50
C ARG A 449 14.41 -6.53 16.97
N LEU A 450 13.50 -5.68 17.45
CA LEU A 450 12.96 -5.72 18.80
C LEU A 450 11.45 -5.52 18.76
N ASP A 451 10.69 -6.55 19.13
CA ASP A 451 9.22 -6.55 19.11
C ASP A 451 8.62 -6.21 20.48
N GLY A 452 7.37 -5.76 20.50
CA GLY A 452 6.61 -5.48 21.74
C GLY A 452 7.10 -4.26 22.53
N VAL A 453 7.72 -3.29 21.87
CA VAL A 453 8.18 -2.05 22.50
C VAL A 453 6.99 -1.16 22.84
N LYS A 454 6.83 -0.76 24.10
CA LYS A 454 5.82 0.22 24.50
C LYS A 454 6.26 1.65 24.17
N VAL A 455 5.35 2.47 23.66
CA VAL A 455 5.57 3.92 23.49
C VAL A 455 5.94 4.56 24.83
N GLY A 456 6.90 5.48 24.82
CA GLY A 456 7.47 6.11 26.03
C GLY A 456 8.74 5.43 26.55
N ARG A 457 9.17 4.32 25.95
CA ARG A 457 10.40 3.62 26.36
C ARG A 457 11.66 4.27 25.78
N THR A 458 12.62 4.61 26.63
CA THR A 458 13.82 5.40 26.25
C THR A 458 15.16 4.66 26.42
N ASP A 459 15.12 3.41 26.88
CA ASP A 459 16.29 2.58 27.21
C ASP A 459 16.52 1.45 26.19
N LEU A 460 16.07 1.60 24.94
CA LEU A 460 16.18 0.52 23.96
C LEU A 460 17.63 0.22 23.60
N ARG A 461 17.95 -1.06 23.42
CA ARG A 461 19.24 -1.51 22.91
C ARG A 461 19.05 -2.46 21.75
N LEU A 462 19.57 -2.08 20.59
CA LEU A 462 19.61 -2.93 19.40
C LEU A 462 21.06 -3.22 19.05
N VAL A 463 21.35 -4.49 18.74
CA VAL A 463 22.69 -4.91 18.29
C VAL A 463 22.56 -5.47 16.88
N LEU A 464 23.13 -4.77 15.92
CA LEU A 464 23.12 -5.16 14.51
C LEU A 464 24.00 -6.39 14.30
N LYS A 465 23.42 -7.43 13.71
CA LYS A 465 24.09 -8.67 13.34
C LYS A 465 23.85 -8.95 11.87
N ARG A 466 24.82 -9.56 11.20
CA ARG A 466 24.58 -10.11 9.86
C ARG A 466 23.60 -11.30 9.99
N PRO A 467 22.60 -11.40 9.11
CA PRO A 467 21.63 -12.49 9.12
C PRO A 467 22.20 -13.88 8.91
#